data_AF-A0A7X7BME3-F1
#
_entry.id   AF-A0A7X7BME3-F1
#
_cell.length_a   1.000
_cell.length_b   1.000
_cell.length_c   1.000
_cell.angle_alpha   90.00
_cell.angle_beta   90.00
_cell.angle_gamma   90.00
#
_symmetry.space_group_name_H-M   'P 1'
#
loop_
_entity.id
_entity.type
_entity.pdbx_description
1 polymer ?
#
loop_
_entity_poly.entity_id
_entity_poly.type
_entity_poly.pdbx_seq_one_letter_code
_entity_poly.pdbx_strand_id
1 'polypeptide(L)'
;MDTPKELIEARPKIMNPAAMQDLLEKTRIVSRALQTRKEQGIPDYPKLARLMSDLSAANVYFINGEGKILGYAWISEYDCPIMTDQLLDGSMPAAYVDKVNSFHESILNHTDHGLCAYADQPCTYSNKHVLLVPINGSGERLGTLILARFGCQFDTRDLVLAEYLGTVVGLEILNDRGKSIEARGRERLVVQMAMRALSYSEVESVRHIIEELGAAEGVVVASKVADRVGVTRSVIVNALRKLGSAGIIESRSLGMKGTYIKVLSPLFLEELGIVVSR
;
A
#
# COMPACT_ATOMS: atom_id res chain seq x y z
N MET A 1 46.73 18.76 -17.90
CA MET A 1 46.94 18.71 -16.44
C MET A 1 46.85 17.26 -16.05
N ASP A 2 47.97 16.65 -15.65
CA ASP A 2 47.97 15.27 -15.18
C ASP A 2 47.40 15.21 -13.77
N THR A 3 46.54 14.23 -13.50
CA THR A 3 45.99 14.02 -12.16
C THR A 3 47.13 13.69 -11.20
N PRO A 4 47.31 14.43 -10.09
CA PRO A 4 48.32 14.14 -9.07
C PRO A 4 48.30 12.66 -8.66
N LYS A 5 49.46 12.01 -8.62
CA LYS A 5 49.60 10.58 -8.26
C LYS A 5 48.97 10.25 -6.91
N GLU A 6 49.10 11.16 -5.95
CA GLU A 6 48.51 11.07 -4.61
C GLU A 6 46.98 10.90 -4.65
N LEU A 7 46.29 11.53 -5.62
CA LEU A 7 44.83 11.39 -5.79
C LEU A 7 44.42 10.06 -6.42
N ILE A 8 45.31 9.41 -7.18
CA ILE A 8 45.07 8.09 -7.77
C ILE A 8 45.32 7.00 -6.72
N GLU A 9 46.39 7.15 -5.93
CA GLU A 9 46.79 6.19 -4.90
C GLU A 9 45.88 6.22 -3.67
N ALA A 10 45.25 7.36 -3.36
CA ALA A 10 44.27 7.47 -2.28
C ALA A 10 42.93 6.76 -2.58
N ARG A 11 42.67 6.32 -3.83
CA ARG A 11 41.43 5.62 -4.16
C ARG A 11 41.45 4.19 -3.61
N PRO A 12 40.41 3.77 -2.85
CA PRO A 12 40.28 2.39 -2.43
C PRO A 12 40.30 1.46 -3.64
N LYS A 13 41.19 0.46 -3.63
CA LYS A 13 41.27 -0.53 -4.70
C LYS A 13 40.11 -1.51 -4.58
N ILE A 14 39.38 -1.73 -5.66
CA ILE A 14 38.36 -2.78 -5.73
C ILE A 14 39.09 -4.13 -5.85
N MET A 15 39.04 -4.93 -4.79
CA MET A 15 39.74 -6.22 -4.73
C MET A 15 39.15 -7.27 -5.69
N ASN A 16 37.84 -7.19 -5.97
CA ASN A 16 37.16 -8.08 -6.91
C ASN A 16 36.26 -7.28 -7.90
N PRO A 17 36.83 -6.81 -9.03
CA PRO A 17 36.09 -6.03 -10.01
C PRO A 17 34.91 -6.78 -10.63
N ALA A 18 35.05 -8.09 -10.85
CA ALA A 18 33.99 -8.91 -11.46
C ALA A 18 32.77 -9.02 -10.54
N ALA A 19 32.98 -9.25 -9.24
CA ALA A 19 31.88 -9.30 -8.26
C ALA A 19 31.19 -7.94 -8.09
N MET A 20 31.93 -6.84 -8.20
CA MET A 20 31.37 -5.49 -8.17
C MET A 20 30.55 -5.18 -9.43
N GLN A 21 31.03 -5.63 -10.60
CA GLN A 21 30.31 -5.50 -11.85
C GLN A 21 28.99 -6.29 -11.85
N ASP A 22 28.99 -7.52 -11.33
CA ASP A 22 27.78 -8.32 -11.12
C ASP A 22 26.77 -7.59 -10.22
N LEU A 23 27.21 -7.06 -9.07
CA LEU A 23 26.33 -6.27 -8.18
C LEU A 23 25.76 -5.02 -8.89
N LEU A 24 26.57 -4.32 -9.67
CA LEU A 24 26.13 -3.17 -10.46
C LEU A 24 25.06 -3.57 -11.50
N GLU A 25 25.19 -4.73 -12.13
CA GLU A 25 24.20 -5.24 -13.07
C GLU A 25 22.89 -5.61 -12.36
N LYS A 26 22.96 -6.27 -11.20
CA LYS A 26 21.79 -6.61 -10.38
C LYS A 26 21.06 -5.35 -9.89
N THR A 27 21.78 -4.35 -9.40
CA THR A 27 21.17 -3.07 -8.98
C THR A 27 20.50 -2.34 -10.13
N ARG A 28 21.07 -2.38 -11.35
CA ARG A 28 20.43 -1.84 -12.56
C ARG A 28 19.17 -2.60 -12.95
N ILE A 29 19.12 -3.92 -12.77
CA ILE A 29 17.92 -4.73 -13.00
C ILE A 29 16.81 -4.28 -12.03
N VAL A 30 17.13 -4.14 -10.73
CA VAL A 30 16.19 -3.64 -9.72
C VAL A 30 15.68 -2.25 -10.11
N SER A 31 16.57 -1.32 -10.45
CA SER A 31 16.20 0.04 -10.86
C SER A 31 15.24 0.06 -12.06
N ARG A 32 15.51 -0.73 -13.10
CA ARG A 32 14.64 -0.82 -14.29
C ARG A 32 13.25 -1.40 -13.96
N ALA A 33 13.19 -2.40 -13.08
CA ALA A 33 11.92 -3.01 -12.67
C ALA A 33 10.99 -2.00 -11.98
N LEU A 34 11.58 -1.01 -11.30
CA LEU A 34 10.87 0.09 -10.64
C LEU A 34 10.49 1.20 -11.62
N GLN A 35 11.39 1.58 -12.53
CA GLN A 35 11.17 2.61 -13.55
C GLN A 35 10.11 2.24 -14.60
N THR A 36 9.96 0.95 -14.90
CA THR A 36 9.00 0.47 -15.92
C THR A 36 7.54 0.54 -15.43
N ARG A 37 7.30 0.97 -14.18
CA ARG A 37 5.94 1.21 -13.69
C ARG A 37 5.34 2.42 -14.37
N LYS A 38 4.27 2.18 -15.14
CA LYS A 38 3.35 3.23 -15.56
C LYS A 38 2.61 3.76 -14.34
N GLU A 39 2.31 5.05 -14.40
CA GLU A 39 1.62 5.85 -13.40
C GLU A 39 0.47 5.09 -12.73
N GLN A 40 0.47 5.14 -11.39
CA GLN A 40 -0.62 4.78 -10.47
C GLN A 40 -0.66 3.33 -9.98
N GLY A 41 -0.39 3.16 -8.69
CA GLY A 41 -0.69 1.92 -7.96
C GLY A 41 0.28 1.62 -6.82
N ILE A 42 -0.22 0.86 -5.85
CA ILE A 42 0.52 0.17 -4.78
C ILE A 42 1.72 -0.59 -5.40
N PRO A 43 2.87 -0.70 -4.70
CA PRO A 43 3.96 -1.55 -5.16
C PRO A 43 3.46 -2.96 -5.51
N ASP A 44 3.81 -3.46 -6.69
CA ASP A 44 3.63 -4.86 -7.06
C ASP A 44 4.72 -5.67 -6.34
N TYR A 45 4.45 -5.97 -5.06
CA TYR A 45 5.32 -6.75 -4.20
C TYR A 45 5.56 -8.16 -4.74
N PRO A 46 4.59 -8.89 -5.30
CA PRO A 46 4.85 -10.19 -5.92
C PRO A 46 5.91 -10.13 -7.02
N LYS A 47 5.83 -9.15 -7.93
CA LYS A 47 6.83 -8.96 -8.99
C LYS A 47 8.21 -8.62 -8.43
N LEU A 48 8.28 -7.77 -7.42
CA LEU A 48 9.54 -7.42 -6.76
C LEU A 48 10.13 -8.60 -5.98
N ALA A 49 9.28 -9.38 -5.32
CA ALA A 49 9.69 -10.59 -4.61
C ALA A 49 10.26 -11.61 -5.59
N ARG A 50 9.61 -11.82 -6.73
CA ARG A 50 10.11 -12.70 -7.79
C ARG A 50 11.45 -12.25 -8.34
N LEU A 51 11.57 -10.96 -8.65
CA LEU A 51 12.83 -10.38 -9.11
C LEU A 51 13.96 -10.61 -8.09
N MET A 52 13.72 -10.30 -6.82
CA MET A 52 14.72 -10.49 -5.77
C MET A 52 15.04 -11.98 -5.55
N SER A 53 14.04 -12.85 -5.66
CA SER A 53 14.20 -14.29 -5.56
C SER A 53 15.14 -14.84 -6.63
N ASP A 54 14.97 -14.39 -7.87
CA ASP A 54 15.83 -14.77 -8.99
C ASP A 54 17.24 -14.17 -8.84
N LEU A 55 17.39 -12.93 -8.37
CA LEU A 55 18.69 -12.25 -8.24
C LEU A 55 19.58 -12.79 -7.09
N SER A 56 18.96 -13.23 -5.99
CA SER A 56 19.65 -13.73 -4.80
C SER A 56 19.55 -15.24 -4.60
N ALA A 57 18.90 -15.96 -5.53
CA ALA A 57 18.62 -17.39 -5.43
C ALA A 57 18.10 -17.73 -4.02
N ALA A 58 17.05 -17.02 -3.60
CA ALA A 58 16.48 -17.11 -2.26
C ALA A 58 14.96 -17.04 -2.31
N ASN A 59 14.29 -17.59 -1.30
CA ASN A 59 12.89 -17.29 -1.02
C ASN A 59 12.80 -15.87 -0.47
N VAL A 60 11.79 -15.12 -0.88
CA VAL A 60 11.63 -13.71 -0.55
C VAL A 60 10.23 -13.45 -0.02
N TYR A 61 10.13 -12.65 1.04
CA TYR A 61 8.87 -12.19 1.61
C TYR A 61 8.94 -10.70 1.94
N PHE A 62 7.90 -9.98 1.58
CA PHE A 62 7.61 -8.64 2.07
C PHE A 62 6.47 -8.72 3.07
N ILE A 63 6.69 -8.20 4.27
CA ILE A 63 5.64 -8.08 5.29
C ILE A 63 5.52 -6.62 5.74
N ASN A 64 4.30 -6.18 6.09
CA ASN A 64 4.11 -4.90 6.76
C ASN A 64 4.44 -4.99 8.26
N GLY A 65 4.36 -3.88 8.99
CA GLY A 65 4.61 -3.84 10.43
C GLY A 65 3.66 -4.72 11.26
N GLU A 66 2.49 -5.06 10.74
CA GLU A 66 1.49 -5.92 11.39
C GLU A 66 1.68 -7.43 11.06
N GLY A 67 2.62 -7.76 10.17
CA GLY A 67 2.88 -9.14 9.73
C GLY A 67 2.09 -9.61 8.52
N LYS A 68 1.23 -8.78 7.93
CA LYS A 68 0.54 -9.09 6.68
C LYS A 68 1.54 -9.29 5.56
N ILE A 69 1.40 -10.38 4.81
CA ILE A 69 2.27 -10.69 3.67
C ILE A 69 1.81 -9.85 2.48
N LEU A 70 2.67 -8.93 2.05
CA LEU A 70 2.40 -8.03 0.93
C LEU A 70 2.72 -8.70 -0.41
N GLY A 71 3.76 -9.53 -0.43
CA GLY A 71 4.16 -10.32 -1.59
C GLY A 71 5.30 -11.26 -1.23
N TYR A 72 5.39 -12.37 -1.97
CA TYR A 72 6.42 -13.38 -1.75
C TYR A 72 6.79 -14.06 -3.06
N ALA A 73 7.93 -14.75 -3.08
CA ALA A 73 8.35 -15.62 -4.16
C ALA A 73 9.27 -16.72 -3.64
N TRP A 74 9.12 -17.92 -4.20
CA TRP A 74 9.92 -19.08 -3.87
C TRP A 74 10.74 -19.57 -5.06
N ILE A 75 11.86 -20.23 -4.73
CA ILE A 75 12.57 -21.11 -5.66
C ILE A 75 11.75 -22.40 -5.80
N SER A 76 11.74 -22.98 -7.00
CA SER A 76 10.88 -24.12 -7.39
C SER A 76 11.03 -25.39 -6.53
N GLU A 77 12.09 -25.52 -5.76
CA GLU A 77 12.39 -26.71 -4.94
C GLU A 77 12.04 -26.55 -3.46
N TYR A 78 11.45 -25.41 -3.06
CA TYR A 78 11.08 -25.17 -1.66
C TYR A 78 9.70 -25.73 -1.33
N ASP A 79 9.63 -26.59 -0.31
CA ASP A 79 8.39 -27.17 0.20
C ASP A 79 8.39 -27.18 1.74
N CYS A 80 7.69 -26.22 2.36
CA CYS A 80 7.57 -26.15 3.81
C CYS A 80 6.08 -26.03 4.17
N PRO A 81 5.43 -27.12 4.66
CA PRO A 81 4.00 -27.11 4.95
C PRO A 81 3.58 -26.00 5.92
N ILE A 82 4.37 -25.76 6.97
CA ILE A 82 4.13 -24.69 7.94
C ILE A 82 4.07 -23.33 7.24
N MET A 83 5.02 -23.05 6.35
CA MET A 83 5.05 -21.79 5.63
C MET A 83 3.93 -21.70 4.59
N THR A 84 3.60 -22.81 3.92
CA THR A 84 2.44 -22.87 3.01
C THR A 84 1.15 -22.50 3.72
N ASP A 85 0.93 -22.99 4.94
CA ASP A 85 -0.23 -22.64 5.75
C ASP A 85 -0.24 -21.13 6.10
N GLN A 86 0.90 -20.57 6.52
CA GLN A 86 1.00 -19.12 6.77
C GLN A 86 0.71 -18.27 5.52
N LEU A 87 1.09 -18.75 4.34
CA LEU A 87 0.79 -18.07 3.08
C LEU A 87 -0.70 -18.12 2.72
N LEU A 88 -1.41 -19.20 3.09
CA LEU A 88 -2.86 -19.31 2.92
C LEU A 88 -3.60 -18.32 3.84
N ASP A 89 -3.12 -18.18 5.09
CA ASP A 89 -3.64 -17.19 6.05
C ASP A 89 -3.30 -15.75 5.66
N GLY A 90 -2.26 -15.55 4.84
CA GLY A 90 -1.83 -14.25 4.32
C GLY A 90 -1.10 -13.38 5.34
N SER A 91 -0.74 -13.91 6.51
CA SER A 91 -0.06 -13.20 7.60
C SER A 91 0.96 -14.10 8.29
N MET A 92 2.03 -13.51 8.80
CA MET A 92 3.03 -14.20 9.62
C MET A 92 2.54 -14.37 11.07
N PRO A 93 3.03 -15.38 11.82
CA PRO A 93 2.71 -15.54 13.25
C PRO A 93 3.12 -14.31 14.07
N ALA A 94 2.26 -13.86 14.99
CA ALA A 94 2.50 -12.67 15.80
C ALA A 94 3.86 -12.67 16.53
N ALA A 95 4.24 -13.80 17.14
CA ALA A 95 5.54 -13.94 17.81
C ALA A 95 6.74 -13.73 16.87
N TYR A 96 6.61 -14.15 15.60
CA TYR A 96 7.63 -13.92 14.59
C TYR A 96 7.66 -12.46 14.16
N VAL A 97 6.50 -11.82 14.03
CA VAL A 97 6.35 -10.40 13.67
C VAL A 97 7.00 -9.51 14.74
N ASP A 98 6.72 -9.77 16.02
CA ASP A 98 7.32 -9.04 17.14
C ASP A 98 8.85 -9.18 17.15
N LYS A 99 9.35 -10.41 16.91
CA LYS A 99 10.78 -10.68 16.79
C LYS A 99 11.42 -9.87 15.66
N VAL A 100 10.88 -9.92 14.44
CA VAL A 100 11.48 -9.21 13.30
C VAL A 100 11.35 -7.69 13.40
N ASN A 101 10.31 -7.19 14.07
CA ASN A 101 10.14 -5.75 14.34
C ASN A 101 11.13 -5.22 15.38
N SER A 102 11.64 -6.08 16.28
CA SER A 102 12.67 -5.71 17.26
C SER A 102 14.04 -5.39 16.64
N PHE A 103 14.30 -5.86 15.41
CA PHE A 103 15.56 -5.61 14.72
C PHE A 103 15.52 -4.27 13.98
N HIS A 104 16.36 -3.33 14.42
CA HIS A 104 16.44 -1.98 13.84
C HIS A 104 17.46 -1.87 12.69
N GLU A 105 18.40 -2.82 12.61
CA GLU A 105 19.40 -2.91 11.55
C GLU A 105 19.25 -4.24 10.79
N SER A 106 19.83 -4.30 9.61
CA SER A 106 19.81 -5.52 8.80
C SER A 106 20.62 -6.63 9.46
N ILE A 107 20.06 -7.85 9.48
CA ILE A 107 20.72 -9.03 10.05
C ILE A 107 21.06 -10.00 8.95
N LEU A 108 22.35 -10.24 8.78
CA LEU A 108 22.90 -11.17 7.81
C LEU A 108 23.04 -12.58 8.42
N ASN A 109 22.52 -13.59 7.71
CA ASN A 109 22.60 -15.01 8.11
C ASN A 109 22.03 -15.32 9.51
N HIS A 110 20.90 -14.69 9.87
CA HIS A 110 20.14 -15.03 11.07
C HIS A 110 19.80 -16.52 11.10
N THR A 111 19.93 -17.12 12.28
CA THR A 111 19.63 -18.52 12.55
C THR A 111 18.80 -18.65 13.82
N ASP A 112 17.88 -19.60 13.81
CA ASP A 112 17.09 -19.99 14.98
C ASP A 112 17.68 -21.25 15.65
N HIS A 113 18.99 -21.49 15.45
CA HIS A 113 19.74 -22.61 16.03
C HIS A 113 19.12 -23.99 15.76
N GLY A 114 18.53 -24.17 14.57
CA GLY A 114 17.89 -25.42 14.16
C GLY A 114 16.40 -25.52 14.51
N LEU A 115 15.83 -24.53 15.20
CA LEU A 115 14.39 -24.43 15.44
C LEU A 115 13.66 -23.81 14.25
N CYS A 116 12.37 -24.09 14.13
CA CYS A 116 11.51 -23.44 13.15
C CYS A 116 11.29 -21.98 13.57
N ALA A 117 11.31 -21.06 12.58
CA ALA A 117 11.06 -19.64 12.84
C ALA A 117 9.59 -19.35 13.18
N TYR A 118 8.69 -20.27 12.79
CA TYR A 118 7.24 -20.06 12.79
C TYR A 118 6.52 -20.97 13.79
N ALA A 119 7.23 -21.88 14.45
CA ALA A 119 6.66 -22.87 15.37
C ALA A 119 7.72 -23.34 16.37
N ASP A 120 7.28 -23.78 17.55
CA ASP A 120 8.15 -24.30 18.61
C ASP A 120 8.55 -25.77 18.37
N GLN A 121 9.12 -26.06 17.20
CA GLN A 121 9.60 -27.39 16.82
C GLN A 121 10.90 -27.33 16.00
N PRO A 122 11.68 -28.42 15.95
CA PRO A 122 12.86 -28.49 15.07
C PRO A 122 12.50 -28.22 13.61
N CYS A 123 13.37 -27.47 12.91
CA CYS A 123 13.20 -27.18 11.51
C CYS A 123 13.71 -28.35 10.65
N THR A 124 12.88 -28.85 9.74
CA THR A 124 13.28 -29.85 8.72
C THR A 124 14.48 -29.35 7.90
N TYR A 125 14.59 -28.03 7.73
CA TYR A 125 15.67 -27.37 7.02
C TYR A 125 16.65 -26.70 7.99
N SER A 126 17.56 -27.49 8.57
CA SER A 126 18.52 -27.02 9.58
C SER A 126 19.63 -26.11 9.04
N ASN A 127 19.98 -26.23 7.75
CA ASN A 127 20.97 -25.39 7.08
C ASN A 127 20.33 -24.16 6.40
N LYS A 128 19.42 -23.50 7.11
CA LYS A 128 18.68 -22.31 6.67
C LYS A 128 19.49 -21.07 7.04
N HIS A 129 19.71 -20.20 6.06
CA HIS A 129 20.24 -18.86 6.27
C HIS A 129 19.15 -17.84 6.00
N VAL A 130 18.98 -16.88 6.90
CA VAL A 130 17.98 -15.83 6.78
C VAL A 130 18.66 -14.47 6.74
N LEU A 131 18.26 -13.61 5.80
CA LEU A 131 18.63 -12.20 5.77
C LEU A 131 17.37 -11.39 6.07
N LEU A 132 17.45 -10.56 7.10
CA LEU A 132 16.38 -9.67 7.55
C LEU A 132 16.78 -8.23 7.26
N VAL A 133 15.96 -7.50 6.52
CA VAL A 133 16.18 -6.09 6.17
C VAL A 133 14.97 -5.27 6.60
N PRO A 134 15.10 -4.42 7.64
CA PRO A 134 14.06 -3.46 8.00
C PRO A 134 13.74 -2.51 6.85
N ILE A 135 12.46 -2.35 6.53
CA ILE A 135 11.99 -1.35 5.57
C ILE A 135 11.52 -0.14 6.37
N ASN A 136 12.31 0.93 6.33
CA ASN A 136 12.05 2.16 7.05
C ASN A 136 11.73 3.30 6.07
N GLY A 137 10.89 4.24 6.48
CA GLY A 137 10.60 5.45 5.70
C GLY A 137 10.06 6.56 6.58
N SER A 138 10.51 7.79 6.35
CA SER A 138 10.13 8.98 7.15
C SER A 138 10.31 8.81 8.67
N GLY A 139 11.27 8.00 9.10
CA GLY A 139 11.52 7.70 10.52
C GLY A 139 10.60 6.62 11.13
N GLU A 140 9.73 5.99 10.34
CA GLU A 140 8.82 4.92 10.76
C GLU A 140 9.26 3.56 10.17
N ARG A 141 8.99 2.47 10.89
CA ARG A 141 9.11 1.10 10.39
C ARG A 141 7.89 0.76 9.53
N LEU A 142 8.09 0.64 8.22
CA LEU A 142 7.02 0.34 7.26
C LEU A 142 6.79 -1.16 7.09
N GLY A 143 7.83 -1.98 7.29
CA GLY A 143 7.75 -3.42 7.12
C GLY A 143 9.11 -4.10 7.20
N THR A 144 9.18 -5.35 6.74
CA THR A 144 10.42 -6.14 6.73
C THR A 144 10.53 -6.90 5.40
N LEU A 145 11.71 -6.85 4.80
CA LEU A 145 12.12 -7.73 3.71
C LEU A 145 12.87 -8.92 4.32
N ILE A 146 12.40 -10.12 4.01
CA ILE A 146 12.95 -11.38 4.52
C ILE A 146 13.42 -12.20 3.33
N LEU A 147 14.68 -12.61 3.36
CA LEU A 147 15.25 -13.57 2.42
C LEU A 147 15.63 -14.84 3.16
N ALA A 148 15.33 -16.00 2.59
CA ALA A 148 15.73 -17.28 3.15
C ALA A 148 16.27 -18.19 2.04
N ARG A 149 17.46 -18.77 2.24
CA ARG A 149 18.01 -19.81 1.36
C ARG A 149 18.72 -20.89 2.15
N PHE A 150 19.01 -22.01 1.50
CA PHE A 150 19.58 -23.20 2.14
C PHE A 150 20.96 -23.49 1.58
N GLY A 151 21.86 -24.04 2.41
CA GLY A 151 23.17 -24.51 1.95
C GLY A 151 24.23 -23.41 1.77
N CYS A 152 23.83 -22.21 1.33
CA CYS A 152 24.75 -21.11 1.03
C CYS A 152 24.42 -19.87 1.87
N GLN A 153 25.39 -19.37 2.63
CA GLN A 153 25.26 -18.13 3.40
C GLN A 153 25.13 -16.91 2.50
N PHE A 154 24.32 -15.94 2.89
CA PHE A 154 24.28 -14.61 2.31
C PHE A 154 25.60 -13.87 2.53
N ASP A 155 26.04 -13.13 1.52
CA ASP A 155 27.22 -12.28 1.60
C ASP A 155 26.83 -10.79 1.60
N THR A 156 27.83 -9.91 1.66
CA THR A 156 27.60 -8.46 1.67
C THR A 156 26.94 -7.96 0.38
N ARG A 157 27.10 -8.64 -0.77
CA ARG A 157 26.45 -8.23 -2.02
C ARG A 157 24.96 -8.49 -1.96
N ASP A 158 24.56 -9.63 -1.40
CA ASP A 158 23.15 -9.94 -1.13
C ASP A 158 22.53 -8.89 -0.19
N LEU A 159 23.26 -8.52 0.87
CA LEU A 159 22.83 -7.47 1.81
C LEU A 159 22.65 -6.12 1.13
N VAL A 160 23.65 -5.65 0.36
CA VAL A 160 23.57 -4.37 -0.36
C VAL A 160 22.40 -4.34 -1.33
N LEU A 161 22.17 -5.43 -2.05
CA LEU A 161 21.04 -5.52 -2.97
C LEU A 161 19.69 -5.51 -2.23
N ALA A 162 19.59 -6.22 -1.11
CA ALA A 162 18.38 -6.27 -0.29
C ALA A 162 18.08 -4.92 0.38
N GLU A 163 19.08 -4.21 0.90
CA GLU A 163 18.93 -2.86 1.47
C GLU A 163 18.55 -1.84 0.41
N TYR A 164 19.16 -1.92 -0.78
CA TYR A 164 18.78 -1.08 -1.92
C TYR A 164 17.31 -1.29 -2.28
N LEU A 165 16.88 -2.54 -2.43
CA LEU A 165 15.49 -2.88 -2.71
C LEU A 165 14.57 -2.42 -1.57
N GLY A 166 14.92 -2.68 -0.32
CA GLY A 166 14.15 -2.27 0.86
C GLY A 166 13.95 -0.76 0.92
N THR A 167 15.01 0.01 0.64
CA THR A 167 14.94 1.48 0.58
C THR A 167 13.97 1.95 -0.50
N VAL A 168 14.06 1.40 -1.71
CA VAL A 168 13.16 1.82 -2.79
C VAL A 168 11.71 1.40 -2.53
N VAL A 169 11.49 0.20 -1.98
CA VAL A 169 10.16 -0.23 -1.55
C VAL A 169 9.59 0.71 -0.49
N GLY A 170 10.41 1.12 0.49
CA GLY A 170 10.00 2.11 1.50
C GLY A 170 9.56 3.44 0.88
N LEU A 171 10.31 3.95 -0.10
CA LEU A 171 9.95 5.16 -0.84
C LEU A 171 8.62 5.00 -1.58
N GLU A 172 8.36 3.84 -2.20
CA GLU A 172 7.09 3.61 -2.90
C GLU A 172 5.89 3.48 -1.95
N ILE A 173 6.08 2.88 -0.77
CA ILE A 173 5.04 2.86 0.28
C ILE A 173 4.68 4.29 0.69
N LEU A 174 5.67 5.15 0.90
CA LEU A 174 5.44 6.56 1.25
C LEU A 174 4.76 7.34 0.11
N ASN A 175 5.18 7.09 -1.14
CA ASN A 175 4.58 7.69 -2.33
C ASN A 175 3.10 7.32 -2.47
N ASP A 176 2.75 6.05 -2.27
CA ASP A 176 1.37 5.57 -2.29
C ASP A 176 0.52 6.18 -1.17
N ARG A 177 1.04 6.21 0.07
CA ARG A 177 0.40 6.92 1.19
C ARG A 177 0.17 8.39 0.87
N GLY A 178 1.16 9.07 0.27
CA GLY A 178 1.06 10.47 -0.15
C GLY A 178 -0.06 10.70 -1.17
N LYS A 179 -0.14 9.86 -2.21
CA LYS A 179 -1.21 9.92 -3.21
C LYS A 179 -2.59 9.67 -2.62
N SER A 180 -2.71 8.73 -1.68
CA SER A 180 -3.97 8.48 -0.98
C SER A 180 -4.42 9.69 -0.14
N ILE A 181 -3.47 10.34 0.55
CA ILE A 181 -3.74 11.58 1.30
C ILE A 181 -4.15 12.70 0.35
N GLU A 182 -3.44 12.88 -0.77
CA GLU A 182 -3.77 13.90 -1.78
C GLU A 182 -5.16 13.65 -2.39
N ALA A 183 -5.47 12.42 -2.79
CA ALA A 183 -6.76 12.04 -3.35
C ALA A 183 -7.90 12.32 -2.36
N ARG A 184 -7.72 11.95 -1.08
CA ARG A 184 -8.69 12.24 -0.02
C ARG A 184 -8.82 13.73 0.26
N GLY A 185 -7.73 14.48 0.22
CA GLY A 185 -7.73 15.94 0.36
C GLY A 185 -8.47 16.62 -0.77
N ARG A 186 -8.26 16.16 -2.01
CA ARG A 186 -8.98 16.63 -3.20
C ARG A 186 -10.47 16.31 -3.11
N GLU A 187 -10.83 15.10 -2.70
CA GLU A 187 -12.24 14.72 -2.52
C GLU A 187 -12.93 15.61 -1.48
N ARG A 188 -12.28 15.83 -0.33
CA ARG A 188 -12.77 16.78 0.70
C ARG A 188 -12.97 18.19 0.14
N LEU A 189 -12.01 18.69 -0.63
CA LEU A 189 -12.11 20.02 -1.23
C LEU A 189 -13.31 20.13 -2.19
N VAL A 190 -13.53 19.11 -3.03
CA VAL A 190 -14.69 19.06 -3.94
C VAL A 190 -16.00 19.08 -3.15
N VAL A 191 -16.09 18.27 -2.09
CA VAL A 191 -17.28 18.25 -1.21
C VAL A 191 -17.50 19.62 -0.57
N GLN A 192 -16.48 20.23 0.00
CA GLN A 192 -16.60 21.55 0.63
C GLN A 192 -16.99 22.65 -0.35
N MET A 193 -16.44 22.64 -1.56
CA MET A 193 -16.82 23.60 -2.61
C MET A 193 -18.29 23.44 -3.02
N ALA A 194 -18.76 22.20 -3.17
CA ALA A 194 -20.16 21.95 -3.49
C ALA A 194 -21.09 22.36 -2.35
N MET A 195 -20.74 22.08 -1.09
CA MET A 195 -21.49 22.53 0.08
C MET A 195 -21.60 24.05 0.14
N ARG A 196 -20.50 24.78 -0.16
CA ARG A 196 -20.51 26.26 -0.23
C ARG A 196 -21.32 26.82 -1.40
N ALA A 197 -21.55 26.03 -2.46
CA ALA A 197 -22.38 26.43 -3.59
C ALA A 197 -23.88 26.28 -3.31
N LEU A 198 -24.25 25.56 -2.24
CA LEU A 198 -25.63 25.42 -1.79
C LEU A 198 -26.03 26.60 -0.88
N SER A 199 -27.26 27.09 -1.03
CA SER A 199 -27.86 27.99 -0.05
C SER A 199 -28.24 27.23 1.22
N TYR A 200 -28.51 27.96 2.31
CA TYR A 200 -28.97 27.34 3.57
C TYR A 200 -30.21 26.43 3.36
N SER A 201 -31.21 26.91 2.60
CA SER A 201 -32.40 26.11 2.31
C SER A 201 -32.13 24.91 1.40
N GLU A 202 -31.15 25.00 0.50
CA GLU A 202 -30.72 23.87 -0.33
C GLU A 202 -29.99 22.81 0.50
N VAL A 203 -29.10 23.20 1.42
CA VAL A 203 -28.44 22.27 2.35
C VAL A 203 -29.47 21.54 3.22
N GLU A 204 -30.42 22.27 3.79
CA GLU A 204 -31.51 21.71 4.62
C GLU A 204 -32.34 20.70 3.84
N SER A 205 -32.72 21.07 2.61
CA SER A 205 -33.48 20.20 1.71
C SER A 205 -32.73 18.90 1.41
N VAL A 206 -31.43 19.01 1.11
CA VAL A 206 -30.56 17.87 0.81
C VAL A 206 -30.42 16.95 2.02
N ARG A 207 -30.25 17.49 3.23
CA ARG A 207 -30.16 16.67 4.45
C ARG A 207 -31.39 15.78 4.60
N HIS A 208 -32.58 16.37 4.48
CA HIS A 208 -33.83 15.62 4.56
C HIS A 208 -34.02 14.59 3.44
N ILE A 209 -33.52 14.88 2.23
CA ILE A 209 -33.53 13.91 1.12
C ILE A 209 -32.70 12.68 1.47
N ILE A 210 -31.49 12.89 2.01
CA ILE A 210 -30.58 11.80 2.38
C ILE A 210 -31.12 11.02 3.59
N GLU A 211 -31.69 11.70 4.59
CA GLU A 211 -32.34 11.05 5.73
C GLU A 211 -33.54 10.19 5.30
N GLU A 212 -34.37 10.67 4.36
CA GLU A 212 -35.51 9.91 3.83
C GLU A 212 -35.08 8.70 2.97
N LEU A 213 -33.91 8.76 2.35
CA LEU A 213 -33.32 7.61 1.65
C LEU A 213 -32.93 6.50 2.64
N GLY A 214 -32.34 6.85 3.78
CA GLY A 214 -31.86 5.89 4.78
C GLY A 214 -30.74 4.96 4.30
N ALA A 215 -30.24 5.16 3.07
CA ALA A 215 -29.25 4.34 2.38
C ALA A 215 -28.41 5.22 1.42
N ALA A 216 -27.30 4.67 0.90
CA ALA A 216 -26.42 5.39 -0.03
C ALA A 216 -27.06 5.64 -1.42
N GLU A 217 -28.13 4.91 -1.76
CA GLU A 217 -28.88 5.08 -3.00
C GLU A 217 -30.36 4.76 -2.82
N GLY A 218 -31.21 5.34 -3.67
CA GLY A 218 -32.65 5.09 -3.65
C GLY A 218 -33.45 6.11 -4.45
N VAL A 219 -34.78 6.07 -4.33
CA VAL A 219 -35.70 6.94 -5.09
C VAL A 219 -36.39 7.92 -4.16
N VAL A 220 -36.34 9.20 -4.51
CA VAL A 220 -36.97 10.28 -3.75
C VAL A 220 -37.98 11.03 -4.61
N VAL A 221 -39.13 11.36 -4.01
CA VAL A 221 -40.17 12.19 -4.63
C VAL A 221 -40.02 13.63 -4.15
N ALA A 222 -39.48 14.50 -5.02
CA ALA A 222 -39.14 15.88 -4.66
C ALA A 222 -40.33 16.71 -4.12
N SER A 223 -41.57 16.46 -4.55
CA SER A 223 -42.75 17.16 -4.02
C SER A 223 -43.01 16.83 -2.55
N LYS A 224 -42.89 15.55 -2.17
CA LYS A 224 -43.09 15.10 -0.79
C LYS A 224 -42.08 15.72 0.18
N VAL A 225 -40.83 15.87 -0.28
CA VAL A 225 -39.78 16.55 0.49
C VAL A 225 -40.05 18.06 0.55
N ALA A 226 -40.44 18.69 -0.57
CA ALA A 226 -40.74 20.11 -0.63
C ALA A 226 -41.83 20.52 0.39
N ASP A 227 -42.91 19.74 0.45
CA ASP A 227 -44.03 19.96 1.37
C ASP A 227 -43.61 19.81 2.84
N ARG A 228 -42.71 18.87 3.14
CA ARG A 228 -42.22 18.63 4.51
C ARG A 228 -41.26 19.72 5.00
N VAL A 229 -40.33 20.15 4.14
CA VAL A 229 -39.30 21.15 4.49
C VAL A 229 -39.85 22.58 4.36
N GLY A 230 -41.00 22.77 3.70
CA GLY A 230 -41.61 24.09 3.51
C GLY A 230 -40.88 24.93 2.45
N VAL A 231 -40.33 24.30 1.42
CA VAL A 231 -39.61 24.96 0.32
C VAL A 231 -40.26 24.67 -1.03
N THR A 232 -39.94 25.44 -2.06
CA THR A 232 -40.41 25.14 -3.42
C THR A 232 -39.63 23.98 -4.02
N ARG A 233 -40.27 23.19 -4.91
CA ARG A 233 -39.62 22.09 -5.64
C ARG A 233 -38.35 22.53 -6.39
N SER A 234 -38.28 23.79 -6.85
CA SER A 234 -37.11 24.32 -7.55
C SER A 234 -35.86 24.39 -6.66
N VAL A 235 -36.00 24.58 -5.35
CA VAL A 235 -34.87 24.56 -4.39
C VAL A 235 -34.23 23.18 -4.38
N ILE A 236 -35.04 22.13 -4.26
CA ILE A 236 -34.57 20.73 -4.28
C ILE A 236 -33.89 20.39 -5.60
N VAL A 237 -34.54 20.70 -6.73
CA VAL A 237 -33.99 20.38 -8.05
C VAL A 237 -32.67 21.11 -8.29
N ASN A 238 -32.55 22.37 -7.86
CA ASN A 238 -31.30 23.11 -7.97
C ASN A 238 -30.19 22.52 -7.09
N ALA A 239 -30.51 22.14 -5.85
CA ALA A 239 -29.55 21.50 -4.95
C ALA A 239 -29.00 20.20 -5.55
N LEU A 240 -29.88 19.31 -6.01
CA LEU A 240 -29.50 18.05 -6.67
C LEU A 240 -28.68 18.30 -7.94
N ARG A 241 -29.03 19.31 -8.73
CA ARG A 241 -28.27 19.68 -9.94
C ARG A 241 -26.85 20.15 -9.57
N LYS A 242 -26.70 21.01 -8.56
CA LYS A 242 -25.38 21.50 -8.11
C LYS A 242 -24.49 20.36 -7.61
N LEU A 243 -25.04 19.45 -6.81
CA LEU A 243 -24.32 18.27 -6.32
C LEU A 243 -23.97 17.29 -7.45
N GLY A 244 -24.88 17.10 -8.42
CA GLY A 244 -24.62 16.27 -9.59
C GLY A 244 -23.53 16.85 -10.49
N SER A 245 -23.50 18.17 -10.70
CA SER A 245 -22.43 18.85 -11.43
C SER A 245 -21.07 18.76 -10.73
N ALA A 246 -21.05 18.65 -9.39
CA ALA A 246 -19.83 18.44 -8.62
C ALA A 246 -19.37 16.98 -8.57
N GLY A 247 -20.14 16.03 -9.13
CA GLY A 247 -19.83 14.60 -9.08
C GLY A 247 -20.00 13.98 -7.69
N ILE A 248 -20.74 14.62 -6.80
CA ILE A 248 -21.00 14.11 -5.43
C ILE A 248 -22.16 13.12 -5.42
N ILE A 249 -23.14 13.34 -6.30
CA ILE A 249 -24.27 12.44 -6.49
C ILE A 249 -24.46 12.13 -7.96
N GLU A 250 -25.01 10.96 -8.25
CA GLU A 250 -25.65 10.66 -9.52
C GLU A 250 -27.16 10.81 -9.35
N SER A 251 -27.83 11.44 -10.33
CA SER A 251 -29.29 11.55 -10.31
C SER A 251 -29.88 11.13 -11.65
N ARG A 252 -30.98 10.36 -11.60
CA ARG A 252 -31.73 9.91 -12.78
C ARG A 252 -33.22 10.12 -12.57
N SER A 253 -33.85 10.89 -13.45
CA SER A 253 -35.30 11.12 -13.40
C SER A 253 -36.05 9.83 -13.76
N LEU A 254 -37.03 9.44 -12.93
CA LEU A 254 -37.97 8.34 -13.16
C LEU A 254 -39.39 8.86 -13.48
N GLY A 255 -39.50 10.13 -13.88
CA GLY A 255 -40.77 10.79 -14.17
C GLY A 255 -41.62 10.92 -12.90
N MET A 256 -42.87 10.43 -12.96
CA MET A 256 -43.82 10.52 -11.84
C MET A 256 -43.43 9.66 -10.63
N LYS A 257 -42.55 8.66 -10.81
CA LYS A 257 -42.07 7.80 -9.71
C LYS A 257 -41.04 8.47 -8.82
N GLY A 258 -40.51 9.63 -9.23
CA GLY A 258 -39.50 10.39 -8.48
C GLY A 258 -38.15 10.44 -9.22
N THR A 259 -37.10 10.67 -8.46
CA THR A 259 -35.71 10.75 -8.95
C THR A 259 -34.89 9.72 -8.19
N TYR A 260 -34.20 8.84 -8.93
CA TYR A 260 -33.17 7.99 -8.36
C TYR A 260 -31.94 8.83 -8.03
N ILE A 261 -31.41 8.68 -6.83
CA ILE A 261 -30.22 9.36 -6.33
C ILE A 261 -29.26 8.31 -5.82
N LYS A 262 -27.98 8.45 -6.17
CA LYS A 262 -26.87 7.67 -5.61
C LYS A 262 -25.80 8.62 -5.11
N VAL A 263 -25.41 8.48 -3.85
CA VAL A 263 -24.30 9.25 -3.27
C VAL A 263 -22.99 8.58 -3.68
N LEU A 264 -22.10 9.33 -4.30
CA LEU A 264 -20.81 8.85 -4.79
C LEU A 264 -19.68 9.08 -3.79
N SER A 265 -19.78 10.10 -2.93
CA SER A 265 -18.76 10.44 -1.93
C SER A 265 -19.29 10.21 -0.50
N PRO A 266 -18.70 9.29 0.28
CA PRO A 266 -19.03 9.12 1.70
C PRO A 266 -18.74 10.37 2.53
N LEU A 267 -17.71 11.14 2.18
CA LEU A 267 -17.33 12.39 2.87
C LEU A 267 -18.45 13.43 2.85
N PHE A 268 -19.31 13.40 1.84
CA PHE A 268 -20.48 14.27 1.79
C PHE A 268 -21.51 13.95 2.88
N LEU A 269 -21.70 12.66 3.20
CA LEU A 269 -22.59 12.25 4.30
C LEU A 269 -22.03 12.70 5.65
N GLU A 270 -20.70 12.59 5.82
CA GLU A 270 -19.99 13.08 7.01
C GLU A 270 -20.17 14.61 7.18
N GLU A 271 -19.98 15.40 6.11
CA GLU A 271 -20.18 16.85 6.15
C GLU A 271 -21.65 17.26 6.41
N LEU A 272 -22.61 16.40 6.08
CA LEU A 272 -24.03 16.59 6.45
C LEU A 272 -24.36 16.15 7.89
N GLY A 273 -23.42 15.48 8.58
CA GLY A 273 -23.64 14.91 9.91
C GLY A 273 -24.53 13.67 9.90
N ILE A 274 -24.65 12.97 8.78
CA ILE A 274 -25.52 11.79 8.62
C ILE A 274 -24.66 10.52 8.66
N VAL A 275 -25.02 9.59 9.55
CA VAL A 275 -24.48 8.23 9.58
C VAL A 275 -25.45 7.30 8.88
N VAL A 276 -25.10 6.86 7.67
CA VAL A 276 -25.89 5.88 6.92
C VAL A 276 -25.43 4.48 7.30
N SER A 277 -26.37 3.60 7.68
CA SER A 277 -26.06 2.19 7.90
C SER A 277 -25.69 1.55 6.56
N ARG A 278 -24.53 0.88 6.51
CA ARG A 278 -24.06 0.16 5.32
C ARG A 278 -25.04 -0.93 4.89
#